data_AF-A0A438N7E6-F1
#
_entry.id   AF-A0A438N7E6-F1
#
_cell.length_a   1.000
_cell.length_b   1.000
_cell.length_c   1.000
_cell.angle_alpha   90.00
_cell.angle_beta   90.00
_cell.angle_gamma   90.00
#
_symmetry.space_group_name_H-M   'P 1'
#
loop_
_entity.id
_entity.type
_entity.pdbx_description
1 polymer ?
#
loop_
_entity_poly.entity_id
_entity_poly.type
_entity_poly.pdbx_seq_one_letter_code
_entity_poly.pdbx_strand_id
1 'polypeptide(L)'
;MELRSQEILVDTYGDIILRDPERAQRLEKSAALHYHLALKDLSVLLDNINNSIGDIEDTDEIDAVFALWYLMLQFGLFDSDTIGWSHVHLEGIGSFLKPYLQSRIAAGKKELPPASQQLLLFISYIDMNFSLCSYDGGRIWIELFLSESPDSPLSHDRLWTRARSCLPILWGAEYPASELFDDLDNHRPLYALHLCQRAKLEFLKWANDSTPGNDDERRRRGLWNRIQEMSTDLTDVLALARIMPNSNGRRSMTTVFSAAMEFYTLQVLFACLCPGDQVSECLDSALSQILSIAYKVIGEDQQLSFRSFWSLSVALLTSRDQIHQEWLRRQLKQASILCSAFSVFEPALNDSGVPTSLLLPSVAGMTNRTPCASEIV
;
A
#
# COMPACT_ATOMS: atom_id res chain seq x y z
N MET A 1 -17.62 0.91 -8.95
CA MET A 1 -16.49 0.21 -9.59
C MET A 1 -16.18 -1.10 -8.88
N GLU A 2 -16.04 -1.15 -7.56
CA GLU A 2 -15.93 -2.41 -6.80
C GLU A 2 -17.05 -3.43 -7.11
N LEU A 3 -18.33 -2.98 -7.12
CA LEU A 3 -19.46 -3.83 -7.51
C LEU A 3 -19.37 -4.34 -8.96
N ARG A 4 -18.78 -3.55 -9.87
CA ARG A 4 -18.51 -3.96 -11.26
C ARG A 4 -17.40 -5.02 -11.28
N SER A 5 -16.30 -4.81 -10.55
CA SER A 5 -15.20 -5.77 -10.45
C SER A 5 -15.67 -7.11 -9.87
N GLN A 6 -16.55 -7.07 -8.86
CA GLN A 6 -17.24 -8.24 -8.33
C GLN A 6 -18.11 -8.92 -9.40
N GLU A 7 -18.85 -8.16 -10.22
CA GLU A 7 -19.64 -8.69 -11.34
C GLU A 7 -18.76 -9.34 -12.43
N ILE A 8 -17.55 -8.82 -12.72
CA ILE A 8 -16.64 -9.36 -13.74
C ILE A 8 -15.94 -10.66 -13.29
N LEU A 9 -15.60 -10.79 -12.01
CA LEU A 9 -14.96 -12.01 -11.47
C LEU A 9 -15.84 -13.25 -11.61
N VAL A 10 -17.15 -13.05 -11.46
CA VAL A 10 -18.17 -14.10 -11.60
C VAL A 10 -18.14 -14.71 -13.00
N ASP A 11 -17.74 -13.94 -14.02
CA ASP A 11 -17.66 -14.41 -15.42
C ASP A 11 -16.41 -15.28 -15.70
N THR A 12 -15.34 -15.13 -14.93
CA THR A 12 -14.01 -15.72 -15.26
C THR A 12 -13.81 -17.13 -14.70
N TYR A 13 -14.56 -17.54 -13.66
CA TYR A 13 -14.33 -18.83 -12.96
C TYR A 13 -15.52 -19.78 -12.88
N GLY A 14 -16.59 -19.53 -13.63
CA GLY A 14 -17.54 -20.58 -14.01
C GLY A 14 -18.15 -21.36 -12.85
N ASP A 15 -18.84 -20.69 -11.93
CA ASP A 15 -20.13 -21.14 -11.42
C ASP A 15 -20.80 -20.00 -10.63
N ILE A 16 -22.11 -19.83 -10.84
CA ILE A 16 -23.02 -18.79 -10.32
C ILE A 16 -23.14 -17.52 -11.21
N ILE A 17 -23.80 -17.71 -12.36
CA ILE A 17 -24.83 -16.82 -12.96
C ILE A 17 -24.47 -15.31 -13.08
N LEU A 18 -24.02 -14.93 -14.29
CA LEU A 18 -24.30 -13.62 -14.92
C LEU A 18 -25.68 -13.11 -14.52
N ARG A 19 -25.81 -11.83 -14.14
CA ARG A 19 -27.15 -11.22 -14.26
C ARG A 19 -27.26 -9.99 -15.15
N ASP A 20 -26.27 -9.12 -15.34
CA ASP A 20 -26.59 -7.91 -16.10
C ASP A 20 -25.37 -7.08 -16.59
N PRO A 21 -24.83 -7.31 -17.80
CA PRO A 21 -23.84 -6.40 -18.39
C PRO A 21 -24.35 -4.96 -18.55
N GLU A 22 -25.67 -4.75 -18.68
CA GLU A 22 -26.26 -3.42 -18.70
C GLU A 22 -26.22 -2.76 -17.31
N ARG A 23 -26.28 -3.55 -16.22
CA ARG A 23 -26.06 -3.06 -14.86
C ARG A 23 -24.62 -2.63 -14.65
N ALA A 24 -23.65 -3.43 -15.08
CA ALA A 24 -22.23 -3.06 -15.00
C ALA A 24 -21.98 -1.71 -15.71
N GLN A 25 -22.53 -1.53 -16.91
CA GLN A 25 -22.43 -0.27 -17.66
C GLN A 25 -23.15 0.90 -16.97
N ARG A 26 -24.31 0.66 -16.35
CA ARG A 26 -25.04 1.69 -15.56
C ARG A 26 -24.23 2.12 -14.33
N LEU A 27 -23.62 1.17 -13.64
CA LEU A 27 -22.76 1.43 -12.48
C LEU A 27 -21.53 2.25 -12.87
N GLU A 28 -20.92 1.96 -14.01
CA GLU A 28 -19.79 2.73 -14.55
C GLU A 28 -20.19 4.18 -14.86
N LYS A 29 -21.29 4.39 -15.59
CA LYS A 29 -21.81 5.74 -15.89
C LYS A 29 -22.15 6.53 -14.62
N SER A 30 -22.77 5.87 -13.64
CA SER A 30 -23.09 6.47 -12.34
C SER A 30 -21.82 6.85 -11.58
N ALA A 31 -20.81 5.98 -11.56
CA ALA A 31 -19.55 6.26 -10.89
C ALA A 31 -18.80 7.46 -11.52
N ALA A 32 -18.74 7.52 -12.86
CA ALA A 32 -18.16 8.66 -13.58
C ALA A 32 -18.91 9.97 -13.27
N LEU A 33 -20.25 9.93 -13.23
CA LEU A 33 -21.07 11.09 -12.85
C LEU A 33 -20.74 11.57 -11.42
N HIS A 34 -20.69 10.66 -10.45
CA HIS A 34 -20.36 11.01 -9.07
C HIS A 34 -18.94 11.53 -8.92
N TYR A 35 -17.98 11.00 -9.68
CA TYR A 35 -16.62 11.52 -9.72
C TYR A 35 -16.57 12.96 -10.24
N HIS A 36 -17.32 13.29 -11.29
CA HIS A 36 -17.41 14.68 -11.79
C HIS A 36 -18.08 15.64 -10.80
N LEU A 37 -19.09 15.18 -10.05
CA LEU A 37 -19.69 15.98 -8.98
C LEU A 37 -18.68 16.22 -7.84
N ALA A 38 -17.96 15.17 -7.42
CA ALA A 38 -16.92 15.27 -6.40
C ALA A 38 -15.80 16.26 -6.81
N LEU A 39 -15.39 16.28 -8.09
CA LEU A 39 -14.44 17.27 -8.60
C LEU A 39 -14.94 18.72 -8.42
N LYS A 40 -16.22 18.95 -8.71
CA LYS A 40 -16.84 20.28 -8.57
C LYS A 40 -16.88 20.69 -7.10
N ASP A 41 -17.32 19.79 -6.23
CA ASP A 41 -17.42 20.06 -4.79
C ASP A 41 -16.04 20.29 -4.17
N LEU A 42 -15.04 19.49 -4.57
CA LEU A 42 -13.65 19.67 -4.16
C LEU A 42 -13.11 21.05 -4.58
N SER A 43 -13.38 21.49 -5.81
CA SER A 43 -12.95 22.82 -6.28
C SER A 43 -13.56 23.94 -5.42
N VAL A 44 -14.86 23.87 -5.12
CA VAL A 44 -15.56 24.87 -4.30
C VAL A 44 -14.99 24.90 -2.88
N LEU A 45 -14.76 23.73 -2.27
CA LEU A 45 -14.18 23.66 -0.92
C LEU A 45 -12.77 24.23 -0.88
N LEU A 46 -11.92 23.89 -1.86
CA LEU A 46 -10.56 24.43 -1.95
C LEU A 46 -10.56 25.95 -2.13
N ASP A 47 -11.45 26.50 -2.96
CA ASP A 47 -11.60 27.94 -3.14
C ASP A 47 -12.04 28.63 -1.83
N ASN A 48 -13.01 28.05 -1.11
CA ASN A 48 -13.45 28.57 0.19
C ASN A 48 -12.31 28.58 1.20
N ILE A 49 -11.60 27.45 1.36
CA ILE A 49 -10.47 27.32 2.28
C ILE A 49 -9.39 28.34 1.93
N ASN A 50 -9.08 28.52 0.64
CA ASN A 50 -8.06 29.45 0.19
C ASN A 50 -8.43 30.93 0.46
N ASN A 51 -9.72 31.27 0.36
CA ASN A 51 -10.22 32.61 0.66
C ASN A 51 -10.34 32.90 2.16
N SER A 52 -10.35 31.86 3.01
CA SER A 52 -10.51 31.96 4.46
C SER A 52 -9.23 31.67 5.25
N ILE A 53 -8.07 31.52 4.60
CA ILE A 53 -6.78 31.20 5.24
C ILE A 53 -6.48 32.20 6.38
N GLY A 54 -6.65 31.76 7.63
CA GLY A 54 -6.44 32.55 8.84
C GLY A 54 -7.63 32.50 9.83
N ASP A 55 -8.85 32.43 9.32
CA ASP A 55 -10.11 32.46 10.10
C ASP A 55 -10.81 31.09 10.17
N ILE A 56 -10.21 30.03 9.61
CA ILE A 56 -10.77 28.68 9.62
C ILE A 56 -10.73 28.10 11.04
N GLU A 57 -11.82 28.34 11.78
CA GLU A 57 -12.21 27.57 12.96
C GLU A 57 -12.95 26.29 12.58
N ASP A 58 -13.66 26.29 11.44
CA ASP A 58 -14.44 25.15 10.98
C ASP A 58 -13.53 24.04 10.44
N THR A 59 -13.53 22.91 11.14
CA THR A 59 -12.75 21.72 10.77
C THR A 59 -13.46 20.86 9.74
N ASP A 60 -14.77 21.05 9.54
CA ASP A 60 -15.61 20.17 8.73
C ASP A 60 -15.29 20.31 7.24
N GLU A 61 -14.98 21.52 6.77
CA GLU A 61 -14.55 21.74 5.37
C GLU A 61 -13.23 21.03 5.06
N ILE A 62 -12.30 21.02 6.02
CA ILE A 62 -11.01 20.34 5.87
C ILE A 62 -11.21 18.83 5.84
N ASP A 63 -12.00 18.29 6.77
CA ASP A 63 -12.34 16.87 6.79
C ASP A 63 -13.07 16.44 5.51
N ALA A 64 -13.96 17.28 4.97
CA ALA A 64 -14.64 17.04 3.70
C ALA A 64 -13.65 16.99 2.51
N VAL A 65 -12.67 17.90 2.45
CA VAL A 65 -11.63 17.88 1.40
C VAL A 65 -10.82 16.59 1.45
N PHE A 66 -10.35 16.17 2.63
CA PHE A 66 -9.62 14.91 2.77
C PHE A 66 -10.48 13.69 2.45
N ALA A 67 -11.77 13.72 2.79
CA ALA A 67 -12.70 12.64 2.47
C ALA A 67 -12.91 12.53 0.95
N LEU A 68 -13.09 13.66 0.25
CA LEU A 68 -13.22 13.69 -1.21
C LEU A 68 -11.95 13.15 -1.88
N TRP A 69 -10.77 13.65 -1.50
CA TRP A 69 -9.51 13.12 -2.03
C TRP A 69 -9.35 11.62 -1.82
N TYR A 70 -9.61 11.13 -0.60
CA TYR A 70 -9.55 9.70 -0.31
C TYR A 70 -10.50 8.90 -1.21
N LEU A 71 -11.76 9.31 -1.34
CA LEU A 71 -12.76 8.60 -2.15
C LEU A 71 -12.43 8.65 -3.65
N MET A 72 -11.89 9.77 -4.15
CA MET A 72 -11.47 9.90 -5.53
C MET A 72 -10.25 9.03 -5.86
N LEU A 73 -9.31 8.90 -4.91
CA LEU A 73 -8.18 7.98 -5.06
C LEU A 73 -8.61 6.52 -4.96
N GLN A 74 -9.57 6.19 -4.11
CA GLN A 74 -10.21 4.87 -4.08
C GLN A 74 -10.87 4.55 -5.41
N PHE A 75 -11.60 5.50 -6.00
CA PHE A 75 -12.15 5.34 -7.35
C PHE A 75 -11.05 5.02 -8.37
N GLY A 76 -9.91 5.70 -8.28
CA GLY A 76 -8.75 5.47 -9.15
C GLY A 76 -8.11 4.08 -9.06
N LEU A 77 -8.21 3.40 -7.91
CA LEU A 77 -7.72 2.01 -7.78
C LEU A 77 -8.55 1.03 -8.60
N PHE A 78 -9.84 1.30 -8.78
CA PHE A 78 -10.77 0.42 -9.51
C PHE A 78 -10.99 0.83 -10.96
N ASP A 79 -10.27 1.84 -11.47
CA ASP A 79 -10.29 2.22 -12.88
C ASP A 79 -8.87 2.56 -13.39
N SER A 80 -8.27 1.65 -14.16
CA SER A 80 -6.89 1.79 -14.66
C SER A 80 -6.69 3.03 -15.53
N ASP A 81 -7.74 3.47 -16.23
CA ASP A 81 -7.66 4.61 -17.14
C ASP A 81 -7.55 5.94 -16.38
N THR A 82 -7.77 5.90 -15.05
CA THR A 82 -7.82 7.07 -14.17
C THR A 82 -6.63 7.15 -13.21
N ILE A 83 -5.63 6.26 -13.35
CA ILE A 83 -4.38 6.32 -12.57
C ILE A 83 -3.70 7.69 -12.75
N GLY A 84 -3.69 8.23 -13.97
CA GLY A 84 -3.15 9.57 -14.23
C GLY A 84 -3.88 10.66 -13.44
N TRP A 85 -5.21 10.57 -13.32
CA TRP A 85 -5.98 11.51 -12.51
C TRP A 85 -5.68 11.36 -11.02
N SER A 86 -5.45 10.12 -10.56
CA SER A 86 -5.05 9.85 -9.17
C SER A 86 -3.74 10.54 -8.82
N HIS A 87 -2.76 10.54 -9.72
CA HIS A 87 -1.50 11.28 -9.52
C HIS A 87 -1.72 12.80 -9.44
N VAL A 88 -2.62 13.36 -10.26
CA VAL A 88 -2.96 14.79 -10.17
C VAL A 88 -3.56 15.14 -8.79
N HIS A 89 -4.43 14.28 -8.24
CA HIS A 89 -4.97 14.48 -6.89
C HIS A 89 -3.91 14.40 -5.82
N LEU A 90 -3.02 13.41 -5.92
CA LEU A 90 -1.88 13.26 -5.04
C LEU A 90 -1.01 14.54 -5.04
N GLU A 91 -0.65 15.05 -6.23
CA GLU A 91 0.13 16.29 -6.35
C GLU A 91 -0.60 17.51 -5.77
N GLY A 92 -1.93 17.57 -5.95
CA GLY A 92 -2.79 18.56 -5.32
C GLY A 92 -2.75 18.51 -3.80
N ILE A 93 -2.81 17.32 -3.20
CA ILE A 93 -2.69 17.11 -1.75
C ILE A 93 -1.32 17.61 -1.26
N GLY A 94 -0.23 17.21 -1.93
CA GLY A 94 1.12 17.65 -1.57
C GLY A 94 1.29 19.16 -1.63
N SER A 95 0.70 19.80 -2.65
CA SER A 95 0.72 21.25 -2.86
C SER A 95 -0.14 22.00 -1.82
N PHE A 96 -1.24 21.41 -1.37
CA PHE A 96 -2.12 21.97 -0.36
C PHE A 96 -1.52 21.90 1.06
N LEU A 97 -0.93 20.76 1.43
CA LEU A 97 -0.53 20.46 2.80
C LEU A 97 0.50 21.45 3.37
N LYS A 98 1.57 21.75 2.62
CA LYS A 98 2.67 22.59 3.13
C LYS A 98 2.21 24.02 3.45
N PRO A 99 1.57 24.77 2.53
CA PRO A 99 1.08 26.12 2.82
C PRO A 99 0.02 26.14 3.93
N TYR A 100 -0.90 25.16 3.91
CA TYR A 100 -1.95 25.06 4.92
C TYR A 100 -1.36 24.90 6.32
N LEU A 101 -0.45 23.93 6.50
CA LEU A 101 0.18 23.69 7.80
C LEU A 101 1.05 24.86 8.27
N GLN A 102 1.77 25.53 7.37
CA GLN A 102 2.53 26.73 7.72
C GLN A 102 1.62 27.84 8.28
N SER A 103 0.48 28.09 7.64
CA SER A 103 -0.53 29.05 8.11
C SER A 103 -1.08 28.66 9.49
N ARG A 104 -1.41 27.38 9.68
CA ARG A 104 -1.93 26.87 10.96
C ARG A 104 -0.92 27.00 12.09
N ILE A 105 0.35 26.64 11.84
CA ILE A 105 1.44 26.77 12.81
C ILE A 105 1.62 28.25 13.20
N ALA A 106 1.55 29.18 12.25
CA ALA A 106 1.59 30.61 12.53
C ALA A 106 0.42 31.07 13.40
N ALA A 107 -0.76 30.48 13.23
CA ALA A 107 -1.94 30.70 14.07
C ALA A 107 -1.91 29.94 15.41
N GLY A 108 -0.80 29.28 15.76
CA GLY A 108 -0.66 28.50 17.00
C GLY A 108 -1.35 27.13 17.00
N LYS A 109 -2.00 26.74 15.89
CA LYS A 109 -2.66 25.44 15.71
C LYS A 109 -1.68 24.48 15.03
N LYS A 110 -1.24 23.44 15.72
CA LYS A 110 -0.12 22.59 15.25
C LYS A 110 -0.53 21.40 14.39
N GLU A 111 -1.82 21.07 14.28
CA GLU A 111 -2.26 19.79 13.70
C GLU A 111 -3.46 19.96 12.76
N LEU A 112 -3.59 19.00 11.83
CA LEU A 112 -4.81 18.74 11.06
C LEU A 112 -5.93 18.24 11.99
N PRO A 113 -7.21 18.35 11.60
CA PRO A 113 -8.29 17.69 12.32
C PRO A 113 -8.10 16.17 12.42
N PRO A 114 -8.62 15.48 13.46
CA PRO A 114 -8.40 14.05 13.65
C PRO A 114 -8.78 13.17 12.44
N ALA A 115 -9.95 13.42 11.82
CA ALA A 115 -10.39 12.65 10.65
C ALA A 115 -9.46 12.87 9.46
N SER A 116 -9.09 14.12 9.17
CA SER A 116 -8.10 14.46 8.16
C SER A 116 -6.76 13.76 8.36
N GLN A 117 -6.26 13.63 9.59
CA GLN A 117 -5.02 12.89 9.88
C GLN A 117 -5.15 11.39 9.54
N GLN A 118 -6.28 10.78 9.90
CA GLN A 118 -6.55 9.38 9.58
C GLN A 118 -6.70 9.17 8.06
N LEU A 119 -7.43 10.05 7.38
CA LEU A 119 -7.62 9.99 5.94
C LEU A 119 -6.30 10.21 5.20
N LEU A 120 -5.45 11.14 5.66
CA LEU A 120 -4.12 11.36 5.12
C LEU A 120 -3.25 10.10 5.23
N LEU A 121 -3.30 9.37 6.35
CA LEU A 121 -2.64 8.07 6.48
C LEU A 121 -3.20 7.04 5.48
N PHE A 122 -4.51 6.99 5.27
CA PHE A 122 -5.10 6.05 4.31
C PHE A 122 -4.74 6.39 2.86
N ILE A 123 -4.72 7.68 2.51
CA ILE A 123 -4.21 8.19 1.23
C ILE A 123 -2.76 7.74 1.04
N SER A 124 -1.96 7.70 2.12
CA SER A 124 -0.58 7.21 2.00
C SER A 124 -0.48 5.75 1.61
N TYR A 125 -1.36 4.93 2.16
CA TYR A 125 -1.43 3.52 1.79
C TYR A 125 -1.87 3.33 0.34
N ILE A 126 -2.76 4.21 -0.18
CA ILE A 126 -3.16 4.18 -1.59
C ILE A 126 -2.00 4.55 -2.52
N ASP A 127 -1.28 5.64 -2.25
CA ASP A 127 -0.14 6.04 -3.08
C ASP A 127 0.99 4.98 -3.07
N MET A 128 1.24 4.35 -1.92
CA MET A 128 2.14 3.20 -1.83
C MET A 128 1.66 1.97 -2.60
N ASN A 129 0.37 1.83 -2.87
CA ASN A 129 -0.14 0.80 -3.79
C ASN A 129 0.03 1.22 -5.24
N PHE A 130 -0.02 2.52 -5.57
CA PHE A 130 0.34 3.00 -6.90
C PHE A 130 1.82 2.79 -7.23
N SER A 131 2.71 2.67 -6.25
CA SER A 131 4.13 2.32 -6.50
C SER A 131 4.30 0.96 -7.19
N LEU A 132 3.24 0.14 -7.18
CA LEU A 132 3.18 -1.11 -7.93
C LEU A 132 2.99 -0.78 -9.41
N CYS A 133 2.02 0.08 -9.74
CA CYS A 133 1.53 0.24 -11.11
C CYS A 133 2.13 1.46 -11.84
N SER A 134 2.86 2.33 -11.14
CA SER A 134 3.34 3.62 -11.64
C SER A 134 4.69 4.01 -11.05
N TYR A 135 5.52 4.66 -11.86
CA TYR A 135 6.83 5.19 -11.48
C TYR A 135 6.73 6.32 -10.44
N ASP A 136 5.64 7.09 -10.49
CA ASP A 136 5.38 8.20 -9.58
C ASP A 136 4.69 7.76 -8.27
N GLY A 137 4.34 6.48 -8.16
CA GLY A 137 3.67 5.95 -6.99
C GLY A 137 4.58 5.95 -5.74
N GLY A 138 4.06 6.48 -4.65
CA GLY A 138 4.79 6.65 -3.39
C GLY A 138 5.70 7.89 -3.36
N ARG A 139 5.85 8.63 -4.46
CA ARG A 139 6.76 9.78 -4.57
C ARG A 139 6.44 10.86 -3.55
N ILE A 140 5.16 11.18 -3.39
CA ILE A 140 4.71 12.24 -2.48
C ILE A 140 5.02 11.87 -1.03
N TRP A 141 4.85 10.61 -0.67
CA TRP A 141 5.16 10.17 0.69
C TRP A 141 6.65 10.01 0.95
N ILE A 142 7.44 9.65 -0.06
CA ILE A 142 8.89 9.74 0.04
C ILE A 142 9.30 11.20 0.32
N GLU A 143 8.75 12.16 -0.41
CA GLU A 143 9.07 13.58 -0.25
C GLU A 143 8.57 14.16 1.08
N LEU A 144 7.31 13.89 1.44
CA LEU A 144 6.65 14.43 2.63
C LEU A 144 7.01 13.69 3.93
N PHE A 145 7.25 12.38 3.92
CA PHE A 145 7.53 11.64 5.16
C PHE A 145 9.00 11.44 5.44
N LEU A 146 9.82 11.08 4.45
CA LEU A 146 11.23 10.77 4.69
C LEU A 146 12.11 12.02 4.80
N SER A 147 11.56 13.20 4.52
CA SER A 147 12.27 14.48 4.61
C SER A 147 11.89 15.31 5.84
N GLU A 148 10.83 14.93 6.55
CA GLU A 148 10.30 15.68 7.68
C GLU A 148 10.91 15.24 9.02
N SER A 149 11.00 16.18 9.95
CA SER A 149 11.46 15.87 11.32
C SER A 149 10.46 14.95 12.05
N PRO A 150 10.90 14.13 13.03
CA PRO A 150 10.01 13.28 13.82
C PRO A 150 8.86 14.07 14.50
N ASP A 151 9.10 15.34 14.82
CA ASP A 151 8.15 16.24 15.47
C ASP A 151 7.20 16.94 14.48
N SER A 152 7.36 16.72 13.18
CA SER A 152 6.48 17.27 12.15
C SER A 152 5.05 16.75 12.33
N PRO A 153 4.01 17.59 12.13
CA PRO A 153 2.63 17.10 12.07
C PRO A 153 2.39 16.13 10.91
N LEU A 154 3.28 16.13 9.91
CA LEU A 154 3.29 15.18 8.82
C LEU A 154 4.14 13.94 9.10
N SER A 155 4.75 13.79 10.28
CA SER A 155 5.53 12.58 10.60
C SER A 155 4.66 11.32 10.46
N HIS A 156 5.16 10.31 9.74
CA HIS A 156 4.43 9.07 9.48
C HIS A 156 4.03 8.36 10.79
N ASP A 157 4.94 8.29 11.76
CA ASP A 157 4.69 7.65 13.06
C ASP A 157 3.66 8.45 13.89
N ARG A 158 3.66 9.77 13.76
CA ARG A 158 2.67 10.64 14.42
C ARG A 158 1.29 10.47 13.80
N LEU A 159 1.19 10.49 12.46
CA LEU A 159 -0.08 10.25 11.76
C LEU A 159 -0.65 8.88 12.10
N TRP A 160 0.19 7.83 12.15
CA TRP A 160 -0.25 6.51 12.58
C TRP A 160 -0.82 6.52 14.00
N THR A 161 -0.09 7.09 14.95
CA THR A 161 -0.53 7.16 16.36
C THR A 161 -1.85 7.91 16.49
N ARG A 162 -2.00 9.02 15.77
CA ARG A 162 -3.21 9.86 15.76
C ARG A 162 -4.38 9.15 15.09
N ALA A 163 -4.14 8.45 13.99
CA ALA A 163 -5.16 7.66 13.29
C ALA A 163 -5.72 6.51 14.13
N ARG A 164 -4.97 6.00 15.13
CA ARG A 164 -5.48 4.99 16.08
C ARG A 164 -6.40 5.57 17.16
N SER A 165 -6.31 6.87 17.42
CA SER A 165 -7.16 7.53 18.42
C SER A 165 -8.30 8.35 17.81
N CYS A 166 -8.37 8.41 16.48
CA CYS A 166 -9.31 9.29 15.76
C CYS A 166 -10.77 9.02 16.13
N LEU A 167 -11.26 7.78 15.97
CA LEU A 167 -12.67 7.47 16.22
C LEU A 167 -13.09 7.68 17.69
N PRO A 168 -12.32 7.23 18.69
CA PRO A 168 -12.60 7.57 20.08
C PRO A 168 -12.62 9.07 20.37
N ILE A 169 -11.75 9.86 19.73
CA ILE A 169 -11.73 11.32 19.88
C ILE A 169 -13.00 11.96 19.30
N LEU A 170 -13.43 11.50 18.11
CA LEU A 170 -14.59 12.05 17.42
C LEU A 170 -15.91 11.69 18.09
N TRP A 171 -16.06 10.43 18.53
CA TRP A 171 -17.30 9.92 19.11
C TRP A 171 -17.37 10.09 20.62
N GLY A 172 -16.23 10.33 21.28
CA GLY A 172 -16.15 10.55 22.72
C GLY A 172 -16.82 9.42 23.52
N ALA A 173 -17.76 9.79 24.38
CA ALA A 173 -18.49 8.83 25.21
C ALA A 173 -19.45 7.92 24.42
N GLU A 174 -19.77 8.26 23.17
CA GLU A 174 -20.64 7.47 22.29
C GLU A 174 -19.86 6.37 21.53
N TYR A 175 -18.53 6.35 21.64
CA TYR A 175 -17.73 5.33 20.97
C TYR A 175 -18.01 3.94 21.57
N PRO A 176 -18.47 2.95 20.77
CA PRO A 176 -18.88 1.65 21.31
C PRO A 176 -17.70 0.90 21.93
N ALA A 177 -17.94 0.29 23.10
CA ALA A 177 -16.92 -0.52 23.77
C ALA A 177 -16.42 -1.68 22.90
N SER A 178 -17.28 -2.26 22.06
CA SER A 178 -16.91 -3.32 21.12
C SER A 178 -15.87 -2.86 20.08
N GLU A 179 -16.00 -1.63 19.58
CA GLU A 179 -15.03 -1.05 18.64
C GLU A 179 -13.70 -0.75 19.35
N LEU A 180 -13.75 -0.28 20.61
CA LEU A 180 -12.54 -0.08 21.39
C LEU A 180 -11.78 -1.39 21.67
N PHE A 181 -12.48 -2.50 21.89
CA PHE A 181 -11.84 -3.82 21.98
C PHE A 181 -11.24 -4.27 20.64
N ASP A 182 -11.93 -4.04 19.51
CA ASP A 182 -11.37 -4.34 18.17
C ASP A 182 -10.11 -3.52 17.88
N ASP A 183 -10.10 -2.24 18.25
CA ASP A 183 -8.93 -1.36 18.12
C ASP A 183 -7.72 -1.90 18.89
N LEU A 184 -7.94 -2.36 20.13
CA LEU A 184 -6.90 -2.95 20.97
C LEU A 184 -6.39 -4.28 20.39
N ASP A 185 -7.31 -5.16 19.97
CA ASP A 185 -6.98 -6.47 19.40
C ASP A 185 -6.20 -6.34 18.08
N ASN A 186 -6.52 -5.34 17.26
CA ASN A 186 -5.84 -5.09 15.99
C ASN A 186 -4.60 -4.19 16.09
N HIS A 187 -4.37 -3.54 17.23
CA HIS A 187 -3.30 -2.54 17.37
C HIS A 187 -1.93 -3.09 16.96
N ARG A 188 -1.56 -4.25 17.51
CA ARG A 188 -0.24 -4.87 17.29
C ARG A 188 0.01 -5.28 15.83
N PRO A 189 -0.89 -6.02 15.14
CA PRO A 189 -0.68 -6.32 13.73
C PRO A 189 -0.78 -5.08 12.82
N LEU A 190 -1.59 -4.07 13.18
CA LEU A 190 -1.60 -2.79 12.44
C LEU A 190 -0.31 -2.00 12.62
N TYR A 191 0.33 -2.07 13.79
CA TYR A 191 1.66 -1.52 14.01
C TYR A 191 2.72 -2.24 13.17
N ALA A 192 2.64 -3.57 13.08
CA ALA A 192 3.52 -4.35 12.21
C ALA A 192 3.41 -3.93 10.73
N LEU A 193 2.18 -3.74 10.23
CA LEU A 193 1.95 -3.21 8.87
C LEU A 193 2.55 -1.82 8.68
N HIS A 194 2.37 -0.93 9.66
CA HIS A 194 2.94 0.42 9.64
C HIS A 194 4.46 0.42 9.50
N LEU A 195 5.15 -0.42 10.28
CA LEU A 195 6.61 -0.59 10.17
C LEU A 195 7.01 -1.11 8.79
N CYS A 196 6.26 -2.07 8.24
CA CYS A 196 6.53 -2.60 6.91
C CYS A 196 6.34 -1.54 5.81
N GLN A 197 5.30 -0.72 5.89
CA GLN A 197 5.08 0.38 4.95
C GLN A 197 6.22 1.40 4.98
N ARG A 198 6.72 1.75 6.18
CA ARG A 198 7.87 2.65 6.31
C ARG A 198 9.12 2.07 5.64
N ALA A 199 9.41 0.79 5.87
CA ALA A 199 10.52 0.11 5.22
C ALA A 199 10.33 0.05 3.69
N LYS A 200 9.11 -0.19 3.21
CA LYS A 200 8.78 -0.18 1.77
C LYS A 200 9.12 1.18 1.13
N LEU A 201 8.71 2.30 1.73
CA LEU A 201 9.05 3.64 1.24
C LEU A 201 10.56 3.88 1.14
N GLU A 202 11.33 3.32 2.07
CA GLU A 202 12.78 3.44 2.06
C GLU A 202 13.43 2.60 0.97
N PHE A 203 12.91 1.41 0.69
CA PHE A 203 13.28 0.64 -0.49
C PHE A 203 12.99 1.42 -1.77
N LEU A 204 11.80 2.02 -1.89
CA LEU A 204 11.40 2.83 -3.05
C LEU A 204 12.35 4.01 -3.24
N LYS A 205 12.62 4.77 -2.17
CA LYS A 205 13.56 5.90 -2.19
C LYS A 205 14.96 5.46 -2.58
N TRP A 206 15.47 4.39 -1.95
CA TRP A 206 16.80 3.87 -2.23
C TRP A 206 16.95 3.49 -3.70
N ALA A 207 15.97 2.78 -4.26
CA ALA A 207 15.99 2.43 -5.66
C ALA A 207 16.00 3.68 -6.56
N ASN A 208 15.17 4.69 -6.27
CA ASN A 208 15.09 5.92 -7.06
C ASN A 208 16.36 6.79 -6.99
N ASP A 209 17.09 6.77 -5.87
CA ASP A 209 18.29 7.60 -5.63
C ASP A 209 19.57 7.06 -6.31
N SER A 210 19.49 6.00 -7.13
CA SER A 210 20.59 5.21 -7.68
C SER A 210 21.76 6.01 -8.29
N THR A 211 22.68 6.45 -7.42
CA THR A 211 24.05 6.88 -7.75
C THR A 211 25.02 5.96 -7.00
N PRO A 212 25.73 5.05 -7.70
CA PRO A 212 26.56 4.05 -7.03
C PRO A 212 27.79 4.68 -6.36
N GLY A 213 27.97 4.40 -5.06
CA GLY A 213 29.11 4.89 -4.26
C GLY A 213 29.16 4.26 -2.86
N ASN A 214 30.18 4.59 -2.05
CA ASN A 214 30.38 4.05 -0.69
C ASN A 214 29.20 4.28 0.29
N ASP A 215 28.32 5.25 0.01
CA ASP A 215 27.12 5.49 0.81
C ASP A 215 26.07 4.37 0.65
N ASP A 216 26.12 3.63 -0.46
CA ASP A 216 25.20 2.54 -0.79
C ASP A 216 25.32 1.36 0.18
N GLU A 217 26.55 0.94 0.51
CA GLU A 217 26.78 -0.15 1.46
C GLU A 217 26.32 0.19 2.88
N ARG A 218 26.51 1.46 3.31
CA ARG A 218 26.06 1.94 4.61
C ARG A 218 24.54 1.96 4.69
N ARG A 219 23.87 2.49 3.66
CA ARG A 219 22.40 2.50 3.55
C ARG A 219 21.83 1.08 3.56
N ARG A 220 22.42 0.17 2.77
CA ARG A 220 22.06 -1.25 2.73
C ARG A 220 22.15 -1.91 4.10
N ARG A 221 23.28 -1.76 4.81
CA ARG A 221 23.43 -2.29 6.17
C ARG A 221 22.40 -1.70 7.13
N GLY A 222 22.15 -0.40 7.05
CA GLY A 222 21.13 0.27 7.86
C GLY A 222 19.73 -0.31 7.65
N LEU A 223 19.34 -0.54 6.39
CA LEU A 223 18.06 -1.13 6.04
C LEU A 223 17.93 -2.57 6.53
N TRP A 224 18.98 -3.38 6.36
CA TRP A 224 18.98 -4.75 6.89
C TRP A 224 18.86 -4.81 8.41
N ASN A 225 19.65 -3.99 9.11
CA ASN A 225 19.59 -3.94 10.58
C ASN A 225 18.18 -3.61 11.06
N ARG A 226 17.48 -2.70 10.37
CA ARG A 226 16.09 -2.36 10.70
C ARG A 226 15.11 -3.50 10.43
N ILE A 227 15.30 -4.26 9.35
CA ILE A 227 14.51 -5.48 9.10
C ILE A 227 14.75 -6.51 10.22
N GLN A 228 15.98 -6.64 10.71
CA GLN A 228 16.31 -7.53 11.83
C GLN A 228 15.74 -7.04 13.17
N GLU A 229 15.78 -5.73 13.43
CA GLU A 229 15.13 -5.10 14.59
C GLU A 229 13.62 -5.34 14.54
N MET A 230 12.99 -5.17 13.37
CA MET A 230 11.58 -5.48 13.15
C MET A 230 11.27 -6.96 13.40
N SER A 231 12.13 -7.88 12.96
CA SER A 231 11.98 -9.32 13.24
C SER A 231 11.91 -9.59 14.75
N THR A 232 12.78 -8.91 15.50
CA THR A 232 12.86 -9.04 16.95
C THR A 232 11.65 -8.43 17.65
N ASP A 233 11.26 -7.22 17.26
CA ASP A 233 10.07 -6.56 17.81
C ASP A 233 8.82 -7.40 17.51
N LEU A 234 8.60 -7.77 16.25
CA LEU A 234 7.37 -8.42 15.77
C LEU A 234 7.37 -9.96 15.94
N THR A 235 8.23 -10.51 16.79
CA THR A 235 8.36 -11.96 16.97
C THR A 235 7.02 -12.61 17.34
N ASP A 236 6.19 -11.94 18.14
CA ASP A 236 4.85 -12.37 18.52
C ASP A 236 3.91 -12.50 17.31
N VAL A 237 3.83 -11.46 16.47
CA VAL A 237 2.99 -11.43 15.26
C VAL A 237 3.44 -12.50 14.27
N LEU A 238 4.75 -12.61 14.03
CA LEU A 238 5.33 -13.58 13.10
C LEU A 238 5.13 -15.02 13.59
N ALA A 239 5.32 -15.28 14.89
CA ALA A 239 5.08 -16.59 15.47
C ALA A 239 3.61 -17.00 15.37
N LEU A 240 2.69 -16.06 15.65
CA LEU A 240 1.26 -16.30 15.57
C LEU A 240 0.83 -16.63 14.12
N ALA A 241 1.31 -15.87 13.13
CA ALA A 241 1.03 -16.13 11.72
C ALA A 241 1.50 -17.53 11.27
N ARG A 242 2.63 -18.00 11.81
CA ARG A 242 3.19 -19.32 11.51
C ARG A 242 2.37 -20.46 12.12
N ILE A 243 2.00 -20.36 13.40
CA ILE A 243 1.35 -21.43 14.16
C ILE A 243 -0.14 -21.56 13.79
N MET A 244 -0.81 -20.44 13.52
CA MET A 244 -2.25 -20.46 13.24
C MET A 244 -2.53 -21.06 11.86
N PRO A 245 -3.44 -22.05 11.76
CA PRO A 245 -3.77 -22.68 10.49
C PRO A 245 -4.66 -21.81 9.60
N ASN A 246 -5.48 -20.94 10.21
CA ASN A 246 -6.49 -20.12 9.54
C ASN A 246 -6.89 -18.91 10.43
N SER A 247 -7.69 -17.98 9.88
CA SER A 247 -8.17 -16.80 10.60
C SER A 247 -9.37 -17.10 11.50
N ASN A 248 -10.14 -18.14 11.17
CA ASN A 248 -11.45 -18.47 11.75
C ASN A 248 -12.44 -17.30 11.66
N GLY A 249 -12.38 -16.51 10.58
CA GLY A 249 -13.23 -15.34 10.36
C GLY A 249 -12.89 -14.14 11.26
N ARG A 250 -11.80 -14.20 12.04
CA ARG A 250 -11.36 -13.09 12.89
C ARG A 250 -10.54 -12.11 12.06
N ARG A 251 -11.05 -10.88 11.92
CA ARG A 251 -10.38 -9.79 11.21
C ARG A 251 -8.95 -9.54 11.70
N SER A 252 -8.73 -9.58 13.01
CA SER A 252 -7.40 -9.40 13.61
C SER A 252 -6.39 -10.45 13.14
N MET A 253 -6.82 -11.69 12.95
CA MET A 253 -5.97 -12.75 12.39
C MET A 253 -5.67 -12.53 10.91
N THR A 254 -6.62 -12.03 10.12
CA THR A 254 -6.36 -11.61 8.74
C THR A 254 -5.30 -10.50 8.70
N THR A 255 -5.40 -9.50 9.59
CA THR A 255 -4.39 -8.43 9.71
C THR A 255 -3.03 -8.98 10.12
N VAL A 256 -2.96 -9.96 11.04
CA VAL A 256 -1.71 -10.67 11.42
C VAL A 256 -1.07 -11.33 10.20
N PHE A 257 -1.86 -12.05 9.41
CA PHE A 257 -1.36 -12.71 8.20
C PHE A 257 -0.86 -11.70 7.16
N SER A 258 -1.60 -10.62 6.91
CA SER A 258 -1.16 -9.54 6.02
C SER A 258 0.15 -8.91 6.50
N ALA A 259 0.26 -8.59 7.79
CA ALA A 259 1.48 -8.03 8.38
C ALA A 259 2.69 -8.93 8.21
N ALA A 260 2.52 -10.23 8.48
CA ALA A 260 3.59 -11.20 8.35
C ALA A 260 4.01 -11.39 6.87
N MET A 261 3.06 -11.45 5.93
CA MET A 261 3.39 -11.52 4.50
C MET A 261 4.18 -10.29 4.03
N GLU A 262 3.76 -9.09 4.42
CA GLU A 262 4.48 -7.84 4.11
C GLU A 262 5.91 -7.87 4.67
N PHE A 263 6.08 -8.32 5.91
CA PHE A 263 7.40 -8.46 6.53
C PHE A 263 8.33 -9.42 5.75
N TYR A 264 7.85 -10.63 5.43
CA TYR A 264 8.66 -11.59 4.68
C TYR A 264 8.94 -11.09 3.25
N THR A 265 8.02 -10.32 2.66
CA THR A 265 8.23 -9.68 1.36
C THR A 265 9.43 -8.72 1.39
N LEU A 266 9.58 -7.93 2.46
CA LEU A 266 10.75 -7.05 2.62
C LEU A 266 12.06 -7.83 2.72
N GLN A 267 12.08 -9.00 3.36
CA GLN A 267 13.27 -9.87 3.40
C GLN A 267 13.63 -10.39 2.02
N VAL A 268 12.64 -10.86 1.25
CA VAL A 268 12.83 -11.34 -0.12
C VAL A 268 13.36 -10.20 -1.01
N LEU A 269 12.75 -9.02 -0.95
CA LEU A 269 13.18 -7.84 -1.71
C LEU A 269 14.62 -7.46 -1.37
N PHE A 270 14.97 -7.40 -0.09
CA PHE A 270 16.34 -7.12 0.34
C PHE A 270 17.34 -8.12 -0.26
N ALA A 271 16.99 -9.40 -0.23
CA ALA A 271 17.81 -10.49 -0.78
C ALA A 271 18.04 -10.34 -2.28
N CYS A 272 17.01 -10.00 -3.04
CA CYS A 272 17.12 -9.77 -4.48
C CYS A 272 18.02 -8.59 -4.83
N LEU A 273 18.02 -7.54 -4.01
CA LEU A 273 18.80 -6.32 -4.24
C LEU A 273 20.27 -6.46 -3.82
N CYS A 274 20.57 -7.43 -2.96
CA CYS A 274 21.87 -7.58 -2.34
C CYS A 274 22.36 -9.03 -2.45
N PRO A 275 22.69 -9.52 -3.67
CA PRO A 275 23.09 -10.91 -3.86
C PRO A 275 24.41 -11.19 -3.10
N GLY A 276 24.31 -11.99 -2.05
CA GLY A 276 25.43 -12.47 -1.24
C GLY A 276 25.05 -13.73 -0.47
N ASP A 277 26.04 -14.58 -0.17
CA ASP A 277 25.81 -15.99 0.24
C ASP A 277 24.96 -16.14 1.52
N GLN A 278 25.07 -15.24 2.51
CA GLN A 278 24.27 -15.30 3.75
C GLN A 278 22.80 -14.93 3.55
N VAL A 279 22.47 -14.21 2.47
CA VAL A 279 21.10 -13.72 2.24
C VAL A 279 20.25 -14.77 1.50
N SER A 280 20.89 -15.76 0.86
CA SER A 280 20.22 -16.82 0.12
C SER A 280 19.43 -17.79 1.01
N GLU A 281 19.89 -18.12 2.22
CA GLU A 281 19.13 -18.99 3.14
C GLU A 281 17.88 -18.29 3.72
N CYS A 282 17.98 -16.97 3.92
CA CYS A 282 16.84 -16.14 4.35
C CYS A 282 15.76 -16.05 3.26
N LEU A 283 16.15 -16.08 1.99
CA LEU A 283 15.26 -15.99 0.85
C LEU A 283 14.28 -17.18 0.78
N ASP A 284 14.79 -18.40 0.81
CA ASP A 284 13.95 -19.61 0.70
C ASP A 284 12.99 -19.73 1.89
N SER A 285 13.47 -19.40 3.09
CA SER A 285 12.62 -19.40 4.30
C SER A 285 11.51 -18.34 4.20
N ALA A 286 11.84 -17.11 3.84
CA ALA A 286 10.87 -16.02 3.71
C ALA A 286 9.84 -16.32 2.62
N LEU A 287 10.28 -16.79 1.44
CA LEU A 287 9.40 -17.18 0.35
C LEU A 287 8.43 -18.29 0.75
N SER A 288 8.93 -19.31 1.47
CA SER A 288 8.09 -20.39 2.00
C SER A 288 7.02 -19.86 2.95
N GLN A 289 7.34 -18.87 3.80
CA GLN A 289 6.36 -18.24 4.68
C GLN A 289 5.32 -17.42 3.93
N ILE A 290 5.73 -16.65 2.91
CA ILE A 290 4.78 -15.89 2.06
C ILE A 290 3.78 -16.86 1.44
N LEU A 291 4.25 -17.93 0.79
CA LEU A 291 3.38 -18.93 0.16
C LEU A 291 2.47 -19.61 1.18
N SER A 292 3.02 -20.06 2.31
CA SER A 292 2.26 -20.70 3.38
C SER A 292 1.12 -19.82 3.89
N ILE A 293 1.40 -18.54 4.18
CA ILE A 293 0.38 -17.61 4.66
C ILE A 293 -0.63 -17.28 3.56
N ALA A 294 -0.16 -17.06 2.33
CA ALA A 294 -1.04 -16.78 1.20
C ALA A 294 -2.04 -17.92 0.94
N TYR A 295 -1.61 -19.17 1.04
CA TYR A 295 -2.51 -20.32 0.94
C TYR A 295 -3.59 -20.33 2.02
N LYS A 296 -3.26 -19.96 3.26
CA LYS A 296 -4.25 -19.85 4.36
C LYS A 296 -5.28 -18.77 4.04
N VAL A 297 -4.79 -17.56 3.74
CA VAL A 297 -5.62 -16.36 3.59
C VAL A 297 -6.53 -16.45 2.36
N ILE A 298 -5.96 -16.80 1.21
CA ILE A 298 -6.70 -16.87 -0.06
C ILE A 298 -7.58 -18.11 -0.11
N GLY A 299 -7.19 -19.19 0.57
CA GLY A 299 -8.02 -20.38 0.74
C GLY A 299 -9.30 -20.11 1.55
N GLU A 300 -9.25 -19.17 2.50
CA GLU A 300 -10.42 -18.74 3.27
C GLU A 300 -11.29 -17.73 2.52
N ASP A 301 -10.66 -16.72 1.90
CA ASP A 301 -11.34 -15.69 1.14
C ASP A 301 -10.50 -15.27 -0.07
N GLN A 302 -10.99 -15.61 -1.26
CA GLN A 302 -10.30 -15.32 -2.51
C GLN A 302 -10.18 -13.81 -2.79
N GLN A 303 -11.05 -12.98 -2.20
CA GLN A 303 -10.96 -11.53 -2.34
C GLN A 303 -9.67 -11.00 -1.70
N LEU A 304 -9.08 -11.69 -0.74
CA LEU A 304 -7.84 -11.25 -0.09
C LEU A 304 -6.60 -11.35 -0.99
N SER A 305 -6.74 -11.90 -2.20
CA SER A 305 -5.71 -11.85 -3.25
C SER A 305 -5.32 -10.42 -3.61
N PHE A 306 -6.27 -9.47 -3.72
CA PHE A 306 -5.94 -8.07 -4.04
C PHE A 306 -5.16 -7.39 -2.91
N ARG A 307 -5.47 -7.73 -1.65
CA ARG A 307 -4.75 -7.18 -0.49
C ARG A 307 -3.34 -7.72 -0.36
N SER A 308 -3.08 -8.89 -0.95
CA SER A 308 -1.78 -9.56 -0.92
C SER A 308 -1.00 -9.36 -2.22
N PHE A 309 -1.48 -8.50 -3.12
CA PHE A 309 -0.97 -8.38 -4.48
C PHE A 309 0.54 -8.14 -4.52
N TRP A 310 1.05 -7.25 -3.67
CA TRP A 310 2.47 -6.95 -3.57
C TRP A 310 3.30 -8.18 -3.20
N SER A 311 2.95 -8.84 -2.09
CA SER A 311 3.65 -10.04 -1.62
C SER A 311 3.60 -11.19 -2.64
N LEU A 312 2.46 -11.39 -3.29
CA LEU A 312 2.30 -12.40 -4.34
C LEU A 312 3.15 -12.08 -5.58
N SER A 313 3.26 -10.81 -5.95
CA SER A 313 4.08 -10.36 -7.08
C SER A 313 5.56 -10.62 -6.83
N VAL A 314 6.05 -10.27 -5.63
CA VAL A 314 7.43 -10.53 -5.22
C VAL A 314 7.71 -12.04 -5.13
N ALA A 315 6.76 -12.82 -4.60
CA ALA A 315 6.87 -14.28 -4.56
C ALA A 315 6.93 -14.89 -5.97
N LEU A 316 6.17 -14.37 -6.93
CA LEU A 316 6.16 -14.88 -8.30
C LEU A 316 7.52 -14.66 -8.99
N LEU A 317 8.11 -13.48 -8.80
CA LEU A 317 9.42 -13.12 -9.35
C LEU A 317 10.56 -14.00 -8.85
N THR A 318 10.43 -14.52 -7.63
CA THR A 318 11.51 -15.21 -6.91
C THR A 318 11.31 -16.72 -6.86
N SER A 319 10.07 -17.19 -6.99
CA SER A 319 9.76 -18.61 -7.04
C SER A 319 10.37 -19.27 -8.27
N ARG A 320 11.01 -20.43 -8.06
CA ARG A 320 11.58 -21.27 -9.12
C ARG A 320 10.68 -22.45 -9.49
N ASP A 321 9.73 -22.79 -8.61
CA ASP A 321 8.82 -23.92 -8.82
C ASP A 321 7.65 -23.51 -9.73
N GLN A 322 7.49 -24.25 -10.82
CA GLN A 322 6.47 -24.00 -11.83
C GLN A 322 5.04 -24.13 -11.26
N ILE A 323 4.84 -25.04 -10.30
CA ILE A 323 3.51 -25.23 -9.66
C ILE A 323 3.15 -23.98 -8.86
N HIS A 324 4.05 -23.51 -8.01
CA HIS A 324 3.85 -22.26 -7.28
C HIS A 324 3.71 -21.05 -8.18
N GLN A 325 4.52 -20.93 -9.24
CA GLN A 325 4.38 -19.82 -10.19
C GLN A 325 3.01 -19.79 -10.87
N GLU A 326 2.50 -20.94 -11.31
CA GLU A 326 1.18 -21.03 -11.95
C GLU A 326 0.05 -20.64 -10.98
N TRP A 327 0.12 -21.12 -9.73
CA TRP A 327 -0.83 -20.71 -8.71
C TRP A 327 -0.78 -19.20 -8.43
N LEU A 328 0.41 -18.63 -8.30
CA LEU A 328 0.61 -17.19 -8.08
C LEU A 328 0.09 -16.34 -9.24
N ARG A 329 0.36 -16.71 -10.50
CA ARG A 329 -0.19 -16.03 -11.69
C ARG A 329 -1.71 -16.01 -11.66
N ARG A 330 -2.34 -17.12 -11.27
CA ARG A 330 -3.79 -17.21 -11.12
C ARG A 330 -4.33 -16.21 -10.09
N GLN A 331 -3.69 -16.14 -8.92
CA GLN A 331 -4.11 -15.21 -7.86
C GLN A 331 -3.91 -13.74 -8.26
N LEU A 332 -2.80 -13.42 -8.92
CA LEU A 332 -2.52 -12.06 -9.39
C LEU A 332 -3.50 -11.62 -10.48
N LYS A 333 -3.89 -12.53 -11.39
CA LYS A 333 -4.96 -12.27 -12.37
C LYS A 333 -6.32 -12.06 -11.70
N GLN A 334 -6.62 -12.80 -10.64
CA GLN A 334 -7.85 -12.56 -9.88
C GLN A 334 -7.83 -11.18 -9.21
N ALA A 335 -6.69 -10.81 -8.64
CA ALA A 335 -6.49 -9.51 -8.03
C ALA A 335 -6.54 -8.35 -9.05
N SER A 336 -6.07 -8.52 -10.30
CA SER A 336 -6.18 -7.50 -11.35
C SER A 336 -7.61 -7.22 -11.77
N ILE A 337 -8.48 -8.24 -11.73
CA ILE A 337 -9.92 -8.05 -11.98
C ILE A 337 -10.58 -7.34 -10.80
N LEU A 338 -10.22 -7.72 -9.56
CA LEU A 338 -10.72 -7.08 -8.33
C LEU A 338 -10.33 -5.60 -8.26
N CYS A 339 -9.11 -5.27 -8.68
CA CYS A 339 -8.51 -3.95 -8.61
C CYS A 339 -7.81 -3.65 -9.95
N SER A 340 -8.51 -2.97 -10.85
CA SER A 340 -8.03 -2.78 -12.22
C SER A 340 -6.74 -1.99 -12.33
N ALA A 341 -6.39 -1.17 -11.32
CA ALA A 341 -5.08 -0.54 -11.27
C ALA A 341 -3.93 -1.55 -11.44
N PHE A 342 -4.11 -2.78 -10.94
CA PHE A 342 -3.14 -3.85 -11.10
C PHE A 342 -3.11 -4.50 -12.49
N SER A 343 -4.08 -4.19 -13.38
CA SER A 343 -4.11 -4.74 -14.74
C SER A 343 -2.93 -4.26 -15.60
N VAL A 344 -2.29 -3.16 -15.22
CA VAL A 344 -1.02 -2.69 -15.83
C VAL A 344 0.08 -3.77 -15.74
N PHE A 345 -0.04 -4.72 -14.80
CA PHE A 345 0.90 -5.85 -14.65
C PHE A 345 0.60 -7.06 -15.53
N GLU A 346 -0.57 -7.19 -16.15
CA GLU A 346 -0.91 -8.38 -16.93
C GLU A 346 0.04 -8.69 -18.10
N PRO A 347 0.56 -7.71 -18.88
CA PRO A 347 1.52 -7.99 -19.94
C PRO A 347 2.82 -8.60 -19.41
N ALA A 348 3.28 -8.14 -18.24
CA ALA A 348 4.47 -8.64 -17.57
C ALA A 348 4.28 -10.07 -17.02
N LEU A 349 3.06 -10.46 -16.63
CA LEU A 349 2.79 -11.80 -16.08
C LEU A 349 2.77 -12.92 -17.14
N ASN A 350 2.58 -12.56 -18.41
CA ASN A 350 2.38 -13.49 -19.53
C ASN A 350 3.66 -13.81 -20.31
N ASP A 351 4.70 -12.97 -20.24
CA ASP A 351 5.99 -13.26 -20.85
C ASP A 351 6.81 -14.20 -19.94
N SER A 352 7.45 -15.21 -20.53
CA SER A 352 8.33 -16.16 -19.82
C SER A 352 9.63 -15.53 -19.30
N GLY A 353 9.81 -14.23 -19.50
CA GLY A 353 10.91 -13.44 -18.94
C GLY A 353 10.50 -12.84 -17.62
N VAL A 354 11.39 -12.91 -16.62
CA VAL A 354 11.25 -12.17 -15.36
C VAL A 354 11.00 -10.70 -15.71
N PRO A 355 9.84 -10.12 -15.34
CA PRO A 355 9.60 -8.72 -15.65
C PRO A 355 10.55 -7.90 -14.81
N THR A 356 11.57 -7.37 -15.47
CA THR A 356 12.50 -6.41 -14.88
C THR A 356 11.76 -5.18 -14.34
N SER A 357 10.51 -4.95 -14.76
CA SER A 357 9.60 -3.90 -14.30
C SER A 357 8.93 -4.15 -12.93
N LEU A 358 8.97 -5.37 -12.38
CA LEU A 358 8.29 -5.72 -11.13
C LEU A 358 9.17 -5.50 -9.88
N LEU A 359 10.48 -5.65 -10.05
CA LEU A 359 11.40 -4.89 -9.21
C LEU A 359 11.29 -3.46 -9.75
N LEU A 360 11.23 -2.46 -8.88
CA LEU A 360 11.18 -1.05 -9.28
C LEU A 360 11.99 -0.83 -10.57
N PRO A 361 11.51 -0.05 -11.54
CA PRO A 361 12.29 0.23 -12.74
C PRO A 361 13.72 0.72 -12.47
N SER A 362 13.97 1.25 -11.26
CA SER A 362 15.29 1.53 -10.70
C SER A 362 16.15 0.30 -10.34
N VAL A 363 15.55 -0.79 -9.89
CA VAL A 363 16.20 -2.10 -9.64
C VAL A 363 16.42 -2.87 -10.94
N ALA A 364 15.56 -2.70 -11.94
CA ALA A 364 15.75 -3.26 -13.28
C ALA A 364 17.11 -2.87 -13.90
N GLY A 365 17.54 -1.63 -13.62
CA GLY A 365 18.85 -1.12 -13.99
C GLY A 365 20.01 -1.76 -13.23
N MET A 366 19.77 -2.34 -12.06
CA MET A 366 20.77 -3.03 -11.23
C MET A 366 20.93 -4.52 -11.61
N THR A 367 19.85 -5.18 -12.07
CA THR A 367 19.86 -6.60 -12.47
C THR A 367 20.41 -6.87 -13.88
N ASN A 368 20.61 -5.84 -14.70
CA ASN A 368 21.20 -5.96 -16.04
C ASN A 368 22.73 -6.19 -16.07
N ARG A 369 23.33 -6.60 -14.94
CA ARG A 369 24.75 -6.98 -14.92
C ARG A 369 24.87 -8.44 -15.35
N THR A 370 25.47 -8.64 -16.52
CA THR A 370 25.86 -9.93 -17.10
C THR A 370 26.44 -10.88 -16.04
N PRO A 371 26.11 -12.18 -16.06
CA PRO A 371 26.92 -13.15 -15.33
C PRO A 371 28.34 -13.03 -15.87
N CYS A 372 29.32 -12.90 -14.97
CA CYS A 372 30.72 -13.06 -15.30
C CYS A 372 30.86 -14.34 -16.13
N ALA A 373 31.11 -14.18 -17.42
CA ALA A 373 31.66 -15.25 -18.22
C ALA A 373 32.98 -15.62 -17.55
N SER A 374 33.02 -16.82 -16.99
CA SER A 374 34.26 -17.52 -16.70
C SER A 374 35.08 -17.55 -17.99
N GLU A 375 36.13 -16.74 -18.07
CA GLU A 375 37.21 -16.98 -19.02
C GLU A 375 37.91 -18.26 -18.58
N ILE A 376 37.59 -19.32 -19.31
CA ILE A 376 38.48 -20.45 -19.54
C ILE A 376 39.62 -19.93 -20.42
N VAL A 377 40.81 -19.75 -19.85
CA VAL A 377 42.08 -20.41 -20.24
C VAL A 377 42.98 -20.48 -19.02
#